data_AF-A0A7S3ZAA5-F1
#
_entry.id   AF-A0A7S3ZAA5-F1
#
_cell.length_a   1.000
_cell.length_b   1.000
_cell.length_c   1.000
_cell.angle_alpha   90.00
_cell.angle_beta   90.00
_cell.angle_gamma   90.00
#
_symmetry.space_group_name_H-M   'P 1'
#
loop_
_entity.id
_entity.type
_entity.pdbx_description
1 polymer ?
#
loop_
_entity_poly.entity_id
_entity_poly.type
_entity_poly.pdbx_seq_one_letter_code
_entity_poly.pdbx_strand_id
1 'polypeptide(L)'
;MESTGEQTWVVVSPENVPEPLVCSICLGVVHTPVVTPCHHVFCRSCIVPALRESERCPIDRRSLNENQLKALSSANPILSRIWGKLKVKCRSHAKGCAWTGELSAADTHATRCDWNESKSSSATTRKLKQQVQALEYLVMQLHRDLEEKTDECKQLREEHKRVRFDRSYRYGRDSVVELSQLISKYLMDKPSVIDRNKIFNCLKLCYDDYKRGWGDNPSFYSVDLQMALATAAASTWFSNKQLGNISRWLDDVTT
;
A
#
# COMPACT_ATOMS: atom_id res chain seq x y z
N MET A 1 5.98 23.52 -22.45
CA MET A 1 4.87 24.43 -22.12
C MET A 1 3.66 23.92 -22.90
N GLU A 2 2.99 22.90 -22.36
CA GLU A 2 1.73 22.42 -22.94
C GLU A 2 0.71 23.53 -22.76
N SER A 3 0.27 24.10 -23.88
CA SER A 3 -0.84 25.03 -23.92
C SER A 3 -2.00 24.40 -23.17
N THR A 4 -2.52 25.10 -22.16
CA THR A 4 -3.79 24.79 -21.52
C THR A 4 -4.84 24.69 -22.63
N GLY A 5 -5.09 23.46 -23.09
CA GLY A 5 -6.02 23.17 -24.16
C GLY A 5 -7.41 23.51 -23.66
N GLU A 6 -7.88 24.71 -24.00
CA GLU A 6 -9.29 25.05 -23.87
C GLU A 6 -10.06 23.94 -24.56
N GLN A 7 -10.81 23.15 -23.79
CA GLN A 7 -11.62 22.05 -24.29
C GLN A 7 -12.72 22.63 -25.17
N THR A 8 -12.42 22.81 -26.45
CA THR A 8 -13.34 23.29 -27.46
C THR A 8 -14.08 22.14 -28.11
N TRP A 9 -15.29 22.43 -28.59
CA TRP A 9 -16.08 21.46 -29.33
C TRP A 9 -15.41 21.14 -30.67
N VAL A 10 -15.30 19.86 -31.03
CA VAL A 10 -14.70 19.44 -32.31
C VAL A 10 -15.79 19.42 -33.38
N VAL A 11 -15.66 20.24 -34.41
CA VAL A 11 -16.60 20.28 -35.54
C VAL A 11 -16.44 19.03 -36.40
N VAL A 12 -17.57 18.41 -36.76
CA VAL A 12 -17.59 17.11 -37.49
C VAL A 12 -17.16 17.26 -38.95
N SER A 13 -17.59 18.34 -39.61
CA SER A 13 -17.32 18.62 -41.03
C SER A 13 -16.81 20.06 -41.19
N PRO A 14 -15.53 20.32 -40.86
CA PRO A 14 -14.94 21.66 -40.94
C PRO A 14 -14.99 22.26 -42.35
N GLU A 15 -14.95 21.43 -43.39
CA GLU A 15 -15.05 21.82 -44.80
C GLU A 15 -16.40 22.41 -45.21
N ASN A 16 -17.47 22.11 -44.44
CA ASN A 16 -18.82 22.60 -44.69
C ASN A 16 -19.19 23.81 -43.82
N VAL A 17 -18.21 24.41 -43.14
CA VAL A 17 -18.43 25.60 -42.32
C VAL A 17 -18.52 26.83 -43.22
N PRO A 18 -19.59 27.64 -43.13
CA PRO A 18 -19.68 28.89 -43.86
C PRO A 18 -18.48 29.80 -43.59
N GLU A 19 -17.91 30.39 -44.64
CA GLU A 19 -16.74 31.29 -44.55
C GLU A 19 -16.86 32.39 -43.47
N PRO A 20 -18.03 33.05 -43.26
CA PRO A 20 -18.18 34.05 -42.20
C PRO A 20 -18.05 33.50 -40.76
N LEU A 21 -18.02 32.18 -40.59
CA LEU A 21 -17.82 31.49 -39.30
C LEU A 21 -16.39 30.95 -39.15
N VAL A 22 -15.49 31.29 -40.07
CA VAL A 22 -14.06 31.00 -39.97
C VAL A 22 -13.34 32.27 -39.52
N CYS A 23 -12.59 32.18 -38.43
CA CYS A 23 -11.86 33.32 -37.90
C CYS A 23 -10.58 33.56 -38.72
N SER A 24 -10.40 34.75 -39.28
CA SER A 24 -9.20 35.07 -40.07
C SER A 24 -7.91 35.21 -39.24
N ILE A 25 -7.97 35.11 -37.91
CA ILE A 25 -6.79 35.19 -37.03
C ILE A 25 -6.28 33.77 -36.70
N CYS A 26 -7.13 32.91 -36.15
CA CYS A 26 -6.74 31.52 -35.83
C CYS A 26 -6.97 30.52 -36.97
N LEU A 27 -7.61 30.96 -38.06
CA LEU A 27 -7.99 30.16 -39.23
C LEU A 27 -8.92 28.96 -38.90
N GLY A 28 -9.50 28.93 -37.71
CA GLY A 28 -10.44 27.92 -37.25
C GLY A 28 -11.88 28.43 -37.19
N VAL A 29 -12.81 27.53 -36.89
CA VAL A 29 -14.20 27.89 -36.64
C VAL A 29 -14.29 28.81 -35.43
N VAL A 30 -15.10 29.87 -35.54
CA VAL A 30 -15.22 30.89 -34.49
C VAL A 30 -15.73 30.29 -33.17
N HIS A 31 -15.01 30.56 -32.08
CA HIS A 31 -15.38 30.25 -30.70
C HIS A 31 -15.71 31.54 -29.94
N THR A 32 -16.87 31.58 -29.28
CA THR A 32 -17.43 32.79 -28.66
C THR A 32 -17.39 33.97 -29.65
N PRO A 33 -18.10 33.85 -30.79
CA PRO A 33 -17.97 34.78 -31.90
C PRO A 33 -18.42 36.20 -31.54
N VAL A 34 -17.62 37.17 -31.96
CA VAL A 34 -17.93 38.59 -31.90
C VAL A 34 -17.91 39.20 -33.30
N VAL A 35 -18.75 40.20 -33.51
CA VAL A 35 -18.95 40.91 -34.77
C VAL A 35 -18.47 42.35 -34.61
N THR A 36 -17.67 42.80 -35.56
CA THR A 36 -17.21 44.19 -35.63
C THR A 36 -18.27 45.09 -36.29
N PRO A 37 -18.22 46.42 -36.13
CA PRO A 37 -19.08 47.34 -36.88
C PRO A 37 -18.93 47.25 -38.40
N CYS A 38 -17.78 46.75 -38.88
CA CYS A 38 -17.57 46.46 -40.30
C CYS A 38 -18.08 45.07 -40.75
N HIS A 39 -18.82 44.35 -39.90
CA HIS A 39 -19.47 43.06 -40.15
C HIS A 39 -18.54 41.85 -40.28
N HIS A 40 -17.29 41.98 -39.84
CA HIS A 40 -16.36 40.84 -39.76
C HIS A 40 -16.52 40.08 -38.44
N VAL A 41 -16.31 38.77 -38.48
CA VAL A 41 -16.51 37.87 -37.33
C VAL A 41 -15.19 37.27 -36.88
N PHE A 42 -14.93 37.28 -35.57
CA PHE A 42 -13.73 36.71 -34.97
C PHE A 42 -14.07 35.96 -33.67
N CYS A 43 -13.17 35.08 -33.22
CA CYS A 43 -13.19 34.61 -31.84
C CYS A 43 -12.91 35.80 -30.91
N ARG A 44 -13.66 35.95 -29.81
CA ARG A 44 -13.38 37.01 -28.84
C ARG A 44 -11.93 36.96 -28.33
N SER A 45 -11.43 35.75 -28.05
CA SER A 45 -10.05 35.51 -27.59
C SER A 45 -8.99 35.85 -28.64
N CYS A 46 -9.33 35.89 -29.94
CA CYS A 46 -8.40 36.25 -31.00
C CYS A 46 -8.38 37.76 -31.28
N ILE A 47 -9.56 38.39 -31.38
CA ILE A 47 -9.63 39.81 -31.77
C ILE A 47 -9.24 40.75 -30.63
N VAL A 48 -9.53 40.41 -29.38
CA VAL A 48 -9.21 41.28 -28.23
C VAL A 48 -7.71 41.52 -28.10
N PRO A 49 -6.83 40.49 -28.14
CA PRO A 49 -5.39 40.73 -28.18
C PRO A 49 -4.93 41.51 -29.42
N ALA A 50 -5.46 41.19 -30.61
CA ALA A 50 -5.09 41.87 -31.85
C ALA A 50 -5.40 43.38 -31.80
N LEU A 51 -6.51 43.77 -31.16
CA LEU A 51 -6.87 45.19 -30.99
C LEU A 51 -5.96 45.96 -30.04
N ARG A 52 -5.26 45.27 -29.13
CA ARG A 52 -4.26 45.90 -28.26
C ARG A 52 -2.99 46.25 -29.01
N GLU A 53 -2.68 45.51 -30.06
CA GLU A 53 -1.53 45.77 -30.94
C GLU A 53 -1.88 46.80 -32.04
N SER A 54 -3.10 46.73 -32.57
CA SER A 54 -3.58 47.64 -33.59
C SER A 54 -5.08 47.86 -33.46
N GLU A 55 -5.51 49.10 -33.20
CA GLU A 55 -6.93 49.51 -33.14
C GLU A 55 -7.60 49.56 -34.53
N ARG A 56 -7.44 48.49 -35.30
CA ARG A 56 -7.96 48.33 -36.66
C ARG A 56 -8.46 46.91 -36.87
N CYS A 57 -9.48 46.76 -37.70
CA CYS A 57 -9.95 45.44 -38.10
C CYS A 57 -8.85 44.69 -38.89
N PRO A 58 -8.52 43.43 -38.54
CA PRO A 58 -7.51 42.64 -39.25
C PRO A 58 -7.79 42.36 -40.73
N ILE A 59 -9.05 42.51 -41.18
CA ILE A 59 -9.46 42.19 -42.56
C ILE A 59 -9.45 43.44 -43.44
N ASP A 60 -10.15 44.52 -43.03
CA ASP A 60 -10.35 45.71 -43.86
C ASP A 60 -9.64 46.97 -43.34
N ARG A 61 -8.89 46.86 -42.23
CA ARG A 61 -8.09 47.92 -41.61
C ARG A 61 -8.88 49.15 -41.13
N ARG A 62 -10.21 49.08 -41.05
CA ARG A 62 -11.04 50.17 -40.50
C ARG A 62 -10.77 50.32 -38.99
N SER A 63 -10.83 51.55 -38.48
CA SER A 63 -10.66 51.84 -37.05
C SER A 63 -11.64 51.02 -36.22
N LEU A 64 -11.13 50.33 -35.21
CA LEU A 64 -11.88 49.38 -34.40
C LEU A 64 -11.34 49.37 -32.97
N ASN A 65 -12.22 49.49 -31.99
CA ASN A 65 -11.89 49.36 -30.58
C ASN A 65 -12.70 48.22 -29.92
N GLU A 66 -12.20 47.65 -28.81
CA GLU A 66 -12.79 46.51 -28.12
C GLU A 66 -14.25 46.76 -27.70
N ASN A 67 -14.57 47.99 -27.29
CA ASN A 67 -15.93 48.39 -26.86
C ASN A 67 -16.98 48.32 -27.98
N GLN A 68 -16.54 48.25 -29.23
CA GLN A 68 -17.44 48.19 -30.39
C GLN A 68 -17.78 46.75 -30.80
N LEU A 69 -17.13 45.75 -30.18
CA LEU A 69 -17.36 44.34 -30.45
C LEU A 69 -18.71 43.90 -29.86
N LYS A 70 -19.59 43.36 -30.70
CA LYS A 70 -20.88 42.82 -30.26
C LYS A 70 -20.88 41.30 -30.36
N ALA A 71 -21.60 40.62 -29.46
CA ALA A 71 -21.79 39.17 -29.59
C ALA A 71 -22.53 38.85 -30.90
N LEU A 72 -22.18 37.72 -31.53
CA LEU A 72 -22.84 37.30 -32.77
C LEU A 72 -24.37 37.19 -32.62
N SER A 73 -24.85 36.72 -31.47
CA SER A 73 -26.28 36.58 -31.17
C SER A 73 -27.04 37.91 -31.21
N SER A 74 -26.41 39.02 -30.82
CA SER A 74 -27.05 40.35 -30.84
C SER A 74 -26.84 41.10 -32.14
N ALA A 75 -25.69 40.92 -32.80
CA ALA A 75 -25.35 41.66 -34.02
C ALA A 75 -25.90 41.00 -35.30
N ASN A 76 -25.94 39.67 -35.37
CA ASN A 76 -26.44 38.94 -36.53
C ASN A 76 -27.15 37.63 -36.11
N PRO A 77 -28.45 37.71 -35.77
CA PRO A 77 -29.22 36.57 -35.29
C PRO A 77 -29.32 35.41 -36.30
N ILE A 78 -29.30 35.70 -37.61
CA ILE A 78 -29.34 34.66 -38.66
C ILE A 78 -28.04 33.86 -38.63
N LEU A 79 -26.90 34.54 -38.65
CA LEU A 79 -25.59 33.90 -38.61
C LEU A 79 -25.37 33.16 -37.28
N SER A 80 -25.90 33.69 -36.17
CA SER A 80 -25.92 33.00 -34.87
C SER A 80 -26.70 31.68 -34.90
N ARG A 81 -27.84 31.62 -35.59
CA ARG A 81 -28.60 30.36 -35.77
C ARG A 81 -27.84 29.35 -36.62
N ILE A 82 -27.16 29.80 -37.67
CA ILE A 82 -26.33 28.95 -38.52
C ILE A 82 -25.16 28.37 -37.70
N TRP A 83 -24.46 29.22 -36.95
CA TRP A 83 -23.39 28.80 -36.04
C TRP A 83 -23.87 27.77 -35.01
N GLY A 84 -25.05 27.96 -34.43
CA GLY A 84 -25.65 27.02 -33.48
C GLY A 84 -26.00 25.64 -34.07
N LYS A 85 -26.22 25.55 -35.40
CA LYS A 85 -26.54 24.29 -36.11
C LYS A 85 -25.33 23.48 -36.52
N LEU A 86 -24.12 24.03 -36.38
CA LEU A 86 -22.89 23.28 -36.69
C LEU A 86 -22.86 21.98 -35.88
N LYS A 87 -22.56 20.87 -36.54
CA LYS A 87 -22.45 19.55 -35.89
C LYS A 87 -21.10 19.43 -35.21
N VAL A 88 -21.12 19.14 -33.92
CA VAL A 88 -19.94 18.99 -33.08
C VAL A 88 -19.96 17.69 -32.28
N LYS A 89 -18.77 17.17 -32.00
CA LYS A 89 -18.54 16.06 -31.09
C LYS A 89 -18.34 16.57 -29.67
N CYS A 90 -18.66 15.74 -28.68
CA CYS A 90 -18.44 16.05 -27.28
C CYS A 90 -16.98 16.46 -26.98
N ARG A 91 -16.78 17.41 -26.05
CA ARG A 91 -15.44 17.76 -25.53
C ARG A 91 -14.69 16.55 -24.96
N SER A 92 -15.44 15.59 -24.39
CA SER A 92 -14.92 14.31 -23.89
C SER A 92 -15.00 13.17 -24.92
N HIS A 93 -15.10 13.47 -26.22
CA HIS A 93 -15.19 12.42 -27.25
C HIS A 93 -13.97 11.50 -27.24
N ALA A 94 -12.76 12.06 -27.10
CA ALA A 94 -11.52 11.29 -26.99
C ALA A 94 -11.49 10.32 -25.79
N LYS A 95 -12.30 10.59 -24.75
CA LYS A 95 -12.41 9.75 -23.55
C LYS A 95 -13.45 8.63 -23.68
N GLY A 96 -14.23 8.62 -24.77
CA GLY A 96 -15.25 7.61 -25.03
C GLY A 96 -16.68 8.15 -25.11
N CYS A 97 -16.92 9.45 -24.96
CA CYS A 97 -18.26 9.98 -25.18
C CYS A 97 -18.66 9.93 -26.67
N ALA A 98 -19.69 9.16 -26.99
CA ALA A 98 -20.18 9.00 -28.36
C ALA A 98 -21.09 10.16 -28.84
N TRP A 99 -21.41 11.12 -27.98
CA TRP A 99 -22.35 12.19 -28.32
C TRP A 99 -21.81 13.09 -29.43
N THR A 100 -22.64 13.28 -30.45
CA THR A 100 -22.45 14.20 -31.56
C THR A 100 -23.78 14.89 -31.82
N GLY A 101 -23.79 16.22 -31.91
CA GLY A 101 -25.03 16.99 -31.99
C GLY A 101 -24.81 18.41 -32.49
N GLU A 102 -25.84 19.25 -32.42
CA GLU A 102 -25.71 20.67 -32.73
C GLU A 102 -24.97 21.41 -31.63
N LEU A 103 -24.16 22.41 -32.01
CA LEU A 103 -23.41 23.25 -31.08
C LEU A 103 -24.33 23.90 -30.02
N SER A 104 -25.55 24.27 -30.41
CA SER A 104 -26.59 24.80 -29.51
C SER A 104 -27.00 23.85 -28.37
N ALA A 105 -26.93 22.53 -28.61
CA ALA A 105 -27.29 21.50 -27.62
C ALA A 105 -26.07 21.00 -26.82
N ALA A 106 -24.87 21.44 -27.19
CA ALA A 106 -23.62 20.92 -26.68
C ALA A 106 -23.42 21.24 -25.20
N ASP A 107 -23.68 22.47 -24.76
CA ASP A 107 -23.56 22.85 -23.35
C ASP A 107 -24.57 22.10 -22.47
N THR A 108 -25.79 21.87 -22.97
CA THR A 108 -26.79 21.04 -22.28
C THR A 108 -26.27 19.61 -22.09
N HIS A 109 -25.68 19.03 -23.14
CA HIS A 109 -25.03 17.72 -23.03
C HIS A 109 -23.87 17.74 -22.02
N ALA A 110 -22.99 18.75 -22.03
CA ALA A 110 -21.86 18.83 -21.09
C ALA A 110 -22.29 18.76 -19.62
N THR A 111 -23.42 19.38 -19.26
CA THR A 111 -23.95 19.30 -17.88
C THR A 111 -24.38 17.90 -17.47
N ARG A 112 -24.70 17.02 -18.43
CA ARG A 112 -25.22 15.65 -18.22
C ARG A 112 -24.27 14.56 -18.72
N CYS A 113 -23.13 14.93 -19.29
CA CYS A 113 -22.17 13.99 -19.83
C CYS A 113 -21.49 13.21 -18.71
N ASP A 114 -21.59 11.88 -18.75
CA ASP A 114 -20.94 10.98 -17.78
C ASP A 114 -19.41 11.09 -17.80
N TRP A 115 -18.86 11.54 -18.93
CA TRP A 115 -17.44 11.76 -19.16
C TRP A 115 -16.97 13.19 -18.83
N ASN A 116 -17.82 14.00 -18.19
CA ASN A 116 -17.43 15.31 -17.69
C ASN A 116 -16.57 15.15 -16.43
N GLU A 117 -15.35 15.71 -16.45
CA GLU A 117 -14.32 15.56 -15.40
C GLU A 117 -14.82 15.92 -13.99
N SER A 118 -15.84 16.78 -13.91
CA SER A 118 -16.46 17.21 -12.65
C SER A 118 -17.33 16.15 -11.98
N LYS A 119 -17.82 15.11 -12.69
CA LYS A 119 -18.77 14.11 -12.12
C LYS A 119 -18.13 12.76 -11.80
N SER A 120 -17.20 12.26 -12.62
CA SER A 120 -16.58 10.94 -12.40
C SER A 120 -15.54 10.93 -11.27
N SER A 121 -14.96 12.09 -10.92
CA SER A 121 -13.83 12.16 -9.98
C SER A 121 -14.25 12.10 -8.51
N SER A 122 -15.48 12.50 -8.15
CA SER A 122 -15.90 12.65 -6.75
C SER A 122 -16.09 11.33 -6.00
N ALA A 123 -16.81 10.37 -6.60
CA ALA A 123 -17.12 9.08 -5.96
C ALA A 123 -15.89 8.17 -5.87
N THR A 124 -15.12 8.08 -6.96
CA THR A 124 -13.90 7.26 -7.02
C THR A 124 -12.83 7.79 -6.07
N THR A 125 -12.63 9.11 -6.01
CA THR A 125 -11.65 9.72 -5.08
C THR A 125 -12.05 9.52 -3.63
N ARG A 126 -13.35 9.59 -3.30
CA ARG A 126 -13.84 9.30 -1.94
C ARG A 126 -13.58 7.84 -1.55
N LYS A 127 -13.82 6.89 -2.47
CA LYS A 127 -13.58 5.47 -2.23
C LYS A 127 -12.09 5.17 -2.04
N LEU A 128 -11.22 5.75 -2.87
CA LEU A 128 -9.77 5.63 -2.70
C LEU A 128 -9.29 6.23 -1.37
N LYS A 129 -9.79 7.41 -0.97
CA LYS A 129 -9.43 8.01 0.33
C LYS A 129 -9.81 7.11 1.51
N GLN A 130 -10.99 6.49 1.47
CA GLN A 130 -11.41 5.53 2.51
C GLN A 130 -10.51 4.29 2.54
N GLN A 131 -10.10 3.77 1.37
CA GLN A 131 -9.17 2.64 1.30
C GLN A 131 -7.78 2.98 1.84
N VAL A 132 -7.25 4.17 1.51
CA VAL A 132 -5.97 4.65 2.06
C VAL A 132 -6.03 4.74 3.58
N GLN A 133 -7.10 5.33 4.13
CA GLN A 133 -7.26 5.48 5.57
C GLN A 133 -7.38 4.12 6.30
N ALA A 134 -8.04 3.14 5.68
CA ALA A 134 -8.10 1.77 6.21
C ALA A 134 -6.73 1.09 6.18
N LEU A 135 -5.94 1.30 5.11
CA LEU A 135 -4.58 0.76 5.01
C LEU A 135 -3.64 1.40 6.03
N GLU A 136 -3.71 2.72 6.24
CA GLU A 136 -2.92 3.43 7.26
C GLU A 136 -3.17 2.86 8.66
N TYR A 137 -4.44 2.59 9.00
CA TYR A 137 -4.79 1.94 10.25
C TYR A 137 -4.18 0.53 10.38
N LEU A 138 -4.27 -0.28 9.32
CA LEU A 138 -3.70 -1.62 9.31
C LEU A 138 -2.17 -1.61 9.46
N VAL A 139 -1.50 -0.69 8.77
CA VAL A 139 -0.04 -0.49 8.88
C VAL A 139 0.36 -0.12 10.31
N MET A 140 -0.41 0.76 10.96
CA MET A 140 -0.18 1.12 12.36
C MET A 140 -0.31 -0.10 13.30
N GLN A 141 -1.32 -0.96 13.09
CA GLN A 141 -1.47 -2.19 13.87
C GLN A 141 -0.28 -3.14 13.66
N LEU A 142 0.11 -3.38 12.40
CA LEU A 142 1.23 -4.27 12.07
C LEU A 142 2.55 -3.79 12.67
N HIS A 143 2.81 -2.47 12.70
CA HIS A 143 4.02 -1.94 13.33
C HIS A 143 4.06 -2.19 14.84
N ARG A 144 2.94 -1.99 15.54
CA ARG A 144 2.85 -2.27 16.97
C ARG A 144 3.09 -3.76 17.27
N ASP A 145 2.46 -4.64 16.50
CA ASP A 145 2.60 -6.08 16.69
C ASP A 145 4.04 -6.53 16.39
N LEU A 146 4.70 -5.92 15.40
CA LEU A 146 6.11 -6.16 15.10
C LEU A 146 7.03 -5.72 16.24
N GLU A 147 6.77 -4.57 16.85
CA GLU A 147 7.53 -4.07 18.00
C GLU A 147 7.39 -5.02 19.20
N GLU A 148 6.16 -5.43 19.53
CA GLU A 148 5.88 -6.40 20.59
C GLU A 148 6.64 -7.72 20.37
N LYS A 149 6.55 -8.28 19.16
CA LYS A 149 7.26 -9.53 18.81
C LYS A 149 8.78 -9.36 18.83
N THR A 150 9.28 -8.19 18.48
CA THR A 150 10.70 -7.86 18.52
C THR A 150 11.21 -7.87 19.97
N ASP A 151 10.45 -7.28 20.89
CA ASP A 151 10.80 -7.25 22.30
C ASP A 151 10.70 -8.63 22.96
N GLU A 152 9.68 -9.43 22.63
CA GLU A 152 9.59 -10.84 23.04
C GLU A 152 10.83 -11.63 22.58
N CYS A 153 11.25 -11.45 21.33
CA CYS A 153 12.47 -12.08 20.80
C CYS A 153 13.75 -11.63 21.53
N LYS A 154 13.87 -10.34 21.89
CA LYS A 154 15.02 -9.84 22.66
C LYS A 154 15.06 -10.48 24.05
N GLN A 155 13.92 -10.57 24.72
CA GLN A 155 13.81 -11.20 26.05
C GLN A 155 14.20 -12.67 26.00
N LEU A 156 13.64 -13.44 25.06
CA LEU A 156 14.00 -14.85 24.87
C LEU A 156 15.49 -15.04 24.55
N ARG A 157 16.08 -14.18 23.72
CA ARG A 157 17.52 -14.23 23.42
C ARG A 157 18.38 -13.97 24.65
N GLU A 158 17.96 -13.07 25.52
CA GLU A 158 18.67 -12.77 26.76
C GLU A 158 18.55 -13.91 27.77
N GLU A 159 17.37 -14.52 27.92
CA GLU A 159 17.18 -15.76 28.69
C GLU A 159 18.10 -16.87 28.15
N HIS A 160 18.15 -17.04 26.82
CA HIS A 160 19.00 -18.01 26.15
C HIS A 160 20.50 -17.82 26.42
N LYS A 161 20.95 -16.58 26.66
CA LYS A 161 22.34 -16.28 27.06
C LYS A 161 22.61 -16.55 28.55
N ARG A 162 21.62 -16.33 29.42
CA ARG A 162 21.77 -16.49 30.88
C ARG A 162 21.89 -17.95 31.30
N VAL A 163 21.16 -18.85 30.64
CA VAL A 163 21.18 -20.28 30.96
C VAL A 163 22.40 -20.93 30.31
N ARG A 164 23.44 -21.17 31.11
CA ARG A 164 24.66 -21.88 30.68
C ARG A 164 24.49 -23.38 30.84
N PHE A 165 24.54 -24.11 29.74
CA PHE A 165 24.57 -25.58 29.67
C PHE A 165 25.08 -26.01 28.28
N ASP A 166 25.48 -27.29 28.12
CA ASP A 166 25.89 -27.84 26.83
C ASP A 166 24.66 -28.16 25.97
N ARG A 167 24.42 -27.33 24.95
CA ARG A 167 23.30 -27.47 24.01
C ARG A 167 23.40 -28.69 23.10
N SER A 168 24.53 -29.37 23.07
CA SER A 168 24.67 -30.63 22.35
C SER A 168 24.06 -31.81 23.11
N TYR A 169 23.72 -31.63 24.39
CA TYR A 169 23.19 -32.68 25.27
C TYR A 169 24.10 -33.91 25.34
N ARG A 170 25.42 -33.75 25.15
CA ARG A 170 26.40 -34.83 25.25
C ARG A 170 26.80 -35.10 26.71
N TYR A 171 25.81 -35.14 27.59
CA TYR A 171 26.00 -35.56 28.97
C TYR A 171 26.01 -37.09 29.03
N GLY A 172 27.08 -37.64 29.60
CA GLY A 172 27.28 -39.06 29.85
C GLY A 172 27.99 -39.29 31.18
N ARG A 173 28.69 -40.44 31.28
CA ARG A 173 29.30 -40.91 32.52
C ARG A 173 30.22 -39.90 33.23
N ASP A 174 30.96 -39.10 32.47
CA ASP A 174 31.93 -38.14 33.01
C ASP A 174 31.31 -36.79 33.44
N SER A 175 30.00 -36.61 33.20
CA SER A 175 29.31 -35.33 33.37
C SER A 175 28.05 -35.44 34.25
N VAL A 176 27.91 -36.53 35.00
CA VAL A 176 26.73 -36.77 35.84
C VAL A 176 26.53 -35.67 36.89
N VAL A 177 27.64 -35.18 37.47
CA VAL A 177 27.64 -34.05 38.41
C VAL A 177 27.19 -32.76 37.74
N GLU A 178 27.62 -32.49 36.51
CA GLU A 178 27.17 -31.29 35.76
C GLU A 178 25.68 -31.36 35.46
N LEU A 179 25.17 -32.56 35.16
CA LEU A 179 23.77 -32.81 34.91
C LEU A 179 22.92 -32.60 36.18
N SER A 180 23.39 -33.05 37.34
CA SER A 180 22.71 -32.82 38.62
C SER A 180 22.70 -31.34 39.00
N GLN A 181 23.82 -30.64 38.82
CA GLN A 181 23.94 -29.21 39.07
C GLN A 181 23.02 -28.38 38.15
N LEU A 182 22.89 -28.80 36.89
CA LEU A 182 21.98 -28.13 35.94
C LEU A 182 20.53 -28.22 36.39
N ILE A 183 20.08 -29.40 36.81
CA ILE A 183 18.69 -29.61 37.27
C ILE A 183 18.47 -28.91 38.62
N SER A 184 19.41 -29.03 39.56
CA SER A 184 19.28 -28.43 40.90
C SER A 184 19.22 -26.90 40.86
N LYS A 185 19.92 -26.28 39.89
CA LYS A 185 19.88 -24.82 39.70
C LYS A 185 18.49 -24.29 39.33
N TYR A 186 17.64 -25.12 38.73
CA TYR A 186 16.31 -24.71 38.27
C TYR A 186 15.23 -25.74 38.67
N LEU A 187 15.23 -26.20 39.93
CA LEU A 187 14.35 -27.29 40.40
C LEU A 187 12.87 -27.11 40.08
N MET A 188 12.34 -25.89 40.28
CA MET A 188 10.91 -25.60 40.16
C MET A 188 10.51 -25.06 38.78
N ASP A 189 11.42 -24.36 38.11
CA ASP A 189 11.14 -23.65 36.85
C ASP A 189 12.18 -24.01 35.80
N LYS A 190 11.93 -25.11 35.07
CA LYS A 190 12.80 -25.54 33.97
C LYS A 190 12.88 -24.44 32.90
N PRO A 191 14.08 -23.93 32.56
CA PRO A 191 14.23 -22.98 31.46
C PRO A 191 13.61 -23.49 30.16
N SER A 192 12.94 -22.60 29.43
CA SER A 192 12.23 -22.92 28.18
C SER A 192 13.17 -23.52 27.14
N VAL A 193 14.42 -23.07 27.15
CA VAL A 193 15.54 -23.45 26.28
C VAL A 193 15.97 -24.91 26.42
N ILE A 194 15.77 -25.50 27.61
CA ILE A 194 16.23 -26.86 27.91
C ILE A 194 15.14 -27.86 27.52
N ASP A 195 15.49 -28.81 26.66
CA ASP A 195 14.61 -29.91 26.26
C ASP A 195 14.60 -31.01 27.32
N ARG A 196 13.46 -31.19 27.98
CA ARG A 196 13.28 -32.20 29.04
C ARG A 196 13.52 -33.63 28.56
N ASN A 197 13.18 -33.95 27.31
CA ASN A 197 13.30 -35.31 26.79
C ASN A 197 14.76 -35.65 26.51
N LYS A 198 15.55 -34.68 26.04
CA LYS A 198 16.99 -34.87 25.85
C LYS A 198 17.72 -35.04 27.18
N ILE A 199 17.40 -34.22 28.18
CA ILE A 199 17.96 -34.39 29.54
C ILE A 199 17.56 -35.73 30.15
N PHE A 200 16.31 -36.16 29.97
CA PHE A 200 15.87 -37.49 30.38
C PHE A 200 16.69 -38.61 29.70
N ASN A 201 16.98 -38.47 28.41
CA ASN A 201 17.82 -39.44 27.69
C ASN A 201 19.26 -39.44 28.19
N CYS A 202 19.83 -38.28 28.56
CA CYS A 202 21.13 -38.21 29.20
C CYS A 202 21.16 -38.97 30.53
N LEU A 203 20.15 -38.77 31.40
CA LEU A 203 20.00 -39.51 32.65
C LEU A 203 19.87 -41.02 32.40
N LYS A 204 19.08 -41.40 31.39
CA LYS A 204 18.93 -42.79 30.97
C LYS A 204 20.26 -43.40 30.53
N LEU A 205 21.02 -42.70 29.69
CA LEU A 205 22.33 -43.18 29.23
C LEU A 205 23.27 -43.43 30.40
N CYS A 206 23.31 -42.52 31.37
CA CYS A 206 24.12 -42.71 32.58
C CYS A 206 23.65 -43.93 33.40
N TYR A 207 22.34 -44.11 33.57
CA TYR A 207 21.82 -45.31 34.23
C TYR A 207 22.13 -46.61 33.47
N ASP A 208 21.98 -46.61 32.15
CA ASP A 208 22.28 -47.78 31.32
C ASP A 208 23.78 -48.14 31.40
N ASP A 209 24.68 -47.15 31.49
CA ASP A 209 26.12 -47.36 31.70
C ASP A 209 26.44 -47.87 33.12
N TYR A 210 25.75 -47.38 34.14
CA TYR A 210 25.82 -47.95 35.49
C TYR A 210 25.43 -49.44 35.49
N LYS A 211 24.32 -49.77 34.83
CA LYS A 211 23.84 -51.15 34.72
C LYS A 211 24.78 -52.08 33.97
N ARG A 212 25.52 -51.57 32.98
CA ARG A 212 26.53 -52.34 32.24
C ARG A 212 27.77 -52.63 33.08
N GLY A 213 28.05 -51.82 34.10
CA GLY A 213 29.17 -52.05 35.02
C GLY A 213 30.53 -51.90 34.36
N TRP A 214 30.71 -50.91 33.47
CA TRP A 214 31.99 -50.66 32.81
C TRP A 214 33.13 -50.46 33.84
N GLY A 215 34.26 -51.13 33.61
CA GLY A 215 35.43 -51.06 34.51
C GLY A 215 36.19 -49.73 34.47
N ASP A 216 35.85 -48.82 33.55
CA ASP A 216 36.41 -47.48 33.39
C ASP A 216 35.45 -46.37 33.83
N ASN A 217 34.40 -46.70 34.59
CA ASN A 217 33.52 -45.69 35.17
C ASN A 217 34.29 -44.78 36.15
N PRO A 218 33.93 -43.48 36.23
CA PRO A 218 34.53 -42.56 37.18
C PRO A 218 34.45 -43.04 38.63
N SER A 219 35.41 -42.60 39.46
CA SER A 219 35.34 -42.82 40.92
C SER A 219 34.04 -42.25 41.47
N PHE A 220 33.36 -43.00 42.35
CA PHE A 220 32.07 -42.61 42.97
C PHE A 220 30.89 -42.44 42.00
N TYR A 221 31.00 -42.97 40.78
CA TYR A 221 29.96 -42.86 39.75
C TYR A 221 28.54 -43.23 40.22
N SER A 222 28.39 -44.29 41.02
CA SER A 222 27.10 -44.71 41.57
C SER A 222 26.47 -43.66 42.48
N VAL A 223 27.29 -42.99 43.29
CA VAL A 223 26.85 -41.92 44.22
C VAL A 223 26.45 -40.67 43.45
N ASP A 224 27.24 -40.29 42.44
CA ASP A 224 26.92 -39.15 41.59
C ASP A 224 25.64 -39.38 40.78
N LEU A 225 25.45 -40.60 40.27
CA LEU A 225 24.24 -41.00 39.58
C LEU A 225 23.03 -41.01 40.51
N GLN A 226 23.15 -41.54 41.73
CA GLN A 226 22.11 -41.48 42.75
C GLN A 226 21.69 -40.03 43.02
N MET A 227 22.66 -39.13 43.20
CA MET A 227 22.39 -37.69 43.40
C MET A 227 21.67 -37.09 42.19
N ALA A 228 22.13 -37.36 40.96
CA ALA A 228 21.50 -36.84 39.75
C ALA A 228 20.06 -37.32 39.59
N LEU A 229 19.79 -38.60 39.85
CA LEU A 229 18.45 -39.19 39.78
C LEU A 229 17.53 -38.64 40.88
N ALA A 230 18.02 -38.48 42.11
CA ALA A 230 17.25 -37.90 43.20
C ALA A 230 16.89 -36.43 42.91
N THR A 231 17.85 -35.66 42.40
CA THR A 231 17.64 -34.26 41.98
C THR A 231 16.62 -34.17 40.85
N ALA A 232 16.72 -35.07 39.86
CA ALA A 232 15.77 -35.17 38.76
C ALA A 232 14.35 -35.53 39.25
N ALA A 233 14.23 -36.49 40.18
CA ALA A 233 12.96 -36.89 40.77
C ALA A 233 12.30 -35.77 41.59
N ALA A 234 13.09 -34.94 42.27
CA ALA A 234 12.61 -33.79 43.03
C ALA A 234 12.25 -32.57 42.15
N SER A 235 12.67 -32.55 40.89
CA SER A 235 12.44 -31.43 39.97
C SER A 235 11.06 -31.49 39.30
N THR A 236 10.53 -30.33 38.88
CA THR A 236 9.29 -30.22 38.09
C THR A 236 9.49 -30.48 36.60
N TRP A 237 10.69 -30.94 36.19
CA TRP A 237 11.11 -30.96 34.79
C TRP A 237 10.45 -32.06 33.95
N PHE A 238 10.08 -33.17 34.57
CA PHE A 238 9.76 -34.41 33.87
C PHE A 238 8.26 -34.73 33.92
N SER A 239 7.79 -35.50 32.94
CA SER A 239 6.41 -36.03 32.98
C SER A 239 6.27 -37.12 34.04
N ASN A 240 5.04 -37.42 34.47
CA ASN A 240 4.77 -38.51 35.42
C ASN A 240 5.35 -39.86 34.98
N LYS A 241 5.32 -40.16 33.68
CA LYS A 241 5.91 -41.39 33.12
C LYS A 241 7.44 -41.41 33.23
N GLN A 242 8.09 -40.28 32.99
CA GLN A 242 9.54 -40.15 33.13
C GLN A 242 9.96 -40.21 34.59
N LEU A 243 9.26 -39.52 35.49
CA LEU A 243 9.48 -39.60 36.94
C LEU A 243 9.34 -41.04 37.44
N GLY A 244 8.32 -41.78 37.00
CA GLY A 244 8.17 -43.19 37.35
C GLY A 244 9.32 -44.09 36.88
N ASN A 245 10.05 -43.72 35.81
CA ASN A 245 11.27 -44.44 35.43
C ASN A 245 12.47 -43.99 36.29
N ILE A 246 12.63 -42.68 36.49
CA ILE A 246 13.71 -42.12 37.32
C ILE A 246 13.65 -42.67 38.74
N SER A 247 12.46 -42.78 39.36
CA SER A 247 12.29 -43.37 40.69
C SER A 247 12.75 -44.82 40.74
N ARG A 248 12.38 -45.64 39.73
CA ARG A 248 12.86 -47.04 39.67
C ARG A 248 14.37 -47.14 39.52
N TRP A 249 14.96 -46.27 38.71
CA TRP A 249 16.42 -46.19 38.55
C TRP A 249 17.10 -45.76 39.86
N LEU A 250 16.49 -44.83 40.59
CA LEU A 250 17.00 -44.38 41.89
C LEU A 250 16.98 -45.52 42.91
N ASP A 251 15.84 -46.21 43.06
CA ASP A 251 15.70 -47.35 43.98
C ASP A 251 16.76 -48.42 43.71
N ASP A 252 17.01 -48.69 42.42
CA ASP A 252 17.98 -49.68 41.95
C ASP A 252 19.44 -49.30 42.26
N VAL A 253 19.82 -48.02 42.13
CA VAL A 253 21.18 -47.55 42.44
C VAL A 253 21.41 -47.46 43.96
N THR A 254 20.34 -47.32 44.76
CA THR A 254 20.41 -47.24 46.23
C THR A 254 20.46 -48.59 46.95
N THR A 255 20.19 -49.69 46.23
CA THR A 255 20.14 -51.05 46.78
C THR A 255 21.49 -51.75 46.62
#